data_AF-A0A820J1N1-F1
#
_entry.id   AF-A0A820J1N1-F1
#
_cell.length_a   1.000
_cell.length_b   1.000
_cell.length_c   1.000
_cell.angle_alpha   90.00
_cell.angle_beta   90.00
_cell.angle_gamma   90.00
#
_symmetry.space_group_name_H-M   'P 1'
#
loop_
_entity.id
_entity.type
_entity.pdbx_description
1 polymer ?
#
loop_
_entity_poly.entity_id
_entity_poly.type
_entity_poly.pdbx_seq_one_letter_code
_entity_poly.pdbx_strand_id
1 'polypeptide(L)' 'RHTDNDWYLIGLTSWGLGCGEGGVYTRTSAYRDWVLSYTGSLPNSSV' A
#
# COMPACT_ATOMS: atom_id res chain seq x y z
N ARG A 1 10.87 15.09 -5.88
CA ARG A 1 12.25 14.56 -5.76
C ARG A 1 12.14 13.35 -4.83
N HIS A 2 12.51 12.17 -5.31
CA HIS A 2 12.70 11.01 -4.43
C HIS A 2 14.17 10.88 -4.13
N THR A 3 14.49 10.67 -2.85
CA THR A 3 15.87 10.47 -2.40
C THR A 3 16.06 9.01 -2.04
N ASP A 4 17.29 8.52 -2.13
CA ASP A 4 17.62 7.13 -1.78
C ASP A 4 17.33 6.79 -0.29
N ASN A 5 16.94 7.78 0.51
CA ASN A 5 16.59 7.64 1.92
C ASN A 5 15.06 7.66 2.18
N ASP A 6 14.24 7.57 1.13
CA ASP A 6 12.79 7.46 1.24
C ASP A 6 12.37 5.99 1.43
N TRP A 7 11.53 5.71 2.43
CA TRP A 7 10.93 4.38 2.62
C TRP A 7 9.53 4.32 2.02
N TYR A 8 9.20 3.22 1.37
CA TYR A 8 7.89 3.01 0.74
C TYR A 8 7.17 1.80 1.32
N LEU A 9 5.88 1.96 1.57
CA LEU A 9 5.00 0.86 1.96
C LEU A 9 4.59 0.05 0.73
N ILE A 10 5.26 -1.08 0.49
CA ILE A 10 5.01 -1.94 -0.69
C ILE A 10 3.99 -3.06 -0.44
N GLY A 11 3.69 -3.36 0.83
CA GLY A 11 2.86 -4.49 1.21
C GLY A 11 2.26 -4.35 2.61
N LEU A 12 1.09 -4.96 2.81
CA LEU A 12 0.48 -5.21 4.12
C LEU A 12 0.39 -6.71 4.34
N THR A 13 0.68 -7.18 5.55
CA THR A 13 0.49 -8.60 5.91
C THR A 13 -0.97 -8.99 5.63
N SER A 14 -1.17 -10.06 4.86
CA SER A 14 -2.50 -10.53 4.50
C SER A 14 -2.78 -11.89 5.11
N TRP A 15 -2.11 -12.93 4.62
CA TRP A 15 -2.32 -14.31 5.08
C TRP A 15 -1.09 -15.18 4.77
N GLY A 16 -1.12 -16.44 5.17
CA GLY A 16 -0.10 -17.43 4.82
C GLY A 16 -0.58 -18.83 5.17
N LEU A 17 0.03 -19.85 4.57
CA LEU A 17 -0.17 -21.23 4.98
C LEU A 17 0.78 -21.54 6.14
N GLY A 18 0.27 -21.42 7.37
CA GLY A 18 1.11 -21.51 8.57
C GLY A 18 1.94 -20.24 8.78
N CYS A 19 3.08 -20.38 9.45
CA CYS A 19 3.97 -19.28 9.83
C CYS A 19 5.41 -19.59 9.43
N GLY A 20 6.17 -18.57 8.99
CA GLY A 20 7.60 -18.68 8.70
C GLY A 20 7.97 -18.95 7.24
N GLU A 21 7.02 -19.37 6.40
CA GLU A 21 7.22 -19.55 4.96
C GLU A 21 5.93 -19.23 4.19
N GLY A 22 6.04 -18.72 2.96
CA GLY A 22 4.88 -18.53 2.08
C GLY A 22 3.90 -17.43 2.51
N GLY A 23 4.38 -16.39 3.22
CA GLY A 23 3.57 -15.24 3.58
C GLY A 23 3.10 -14.47 2.34
N VAL A 24 1.80 -14.16 2.30
CA VAL A 24 1.15 -13.41 1.23
C VAL A 24 0.81 -12.01 1.73
N TYR A 25 1.14 -11.02 0.91
CA TYR A 25 0.98 -9.61 1.23
C TYR A 25 0.05 -8.91 0.23
N THR A 26 -0.76 -7.99 0.73
CA THR A 26 -1.57 -7.12 -0.11
C THR A 26 -0.65 -6.19 -0.90
N ARG A 27 -0.77 -6.18 -2.23
CA ARG A 27 -0.01 -5.27 -3.11
C ARG A 27 -0.54 -3.84 -2.98
N THR A 28 0.12 -3.00 -2.19
CA THR A 28 -0.35 -1.63 -1.88
C THR A 28 -0.45 -0.74 -3.12
N SER A 29 0.42 -0.92 -4.11
CA SER A 29 0.39 -0.16 -5.37
C SER A 29 -0.92 -0.33 -6.15
N ALA A 30 -1.60 -1.48 -6.03
CA ALA A 30 -2.88 -1.71 -6.71
C ALA A 30 -4.04 -0.91 -6.09
N TYR A 31 -3.89 -0.46 -4.84
CA TYR A 31 -4.92 0.24 -4.07
C TYR A 31 -4.61 1.72 -3.85
N ARG A 32 -3.55 2.24 -4.46
CA ARG A 32 -3.09 3.62 -4.26
C ARG A 32 -4.22 4.63 -4.47
N ASP A 33 -4.96 4.52 -5.56
CA ASP A 33 -6.00 5.50 -5.88
C ASP A 33 -7.20 5.40 -4.94
N TRP A 34 -7.56 4.18 -4.53
CA TRP A 34 -8.56 3.96 -3.48
C TRP A 34 -8.12 4.63 -2.17
N VAL A 35 -6.88 4.43 -1.71
CA VAL A 35 -6.38 5.09 -0.49
C VAL A 35 -6.46 6.62 -0.64
N LEU A 36 -5.95 7.16 -1.73
CA LEU A 36 -5.93 8.62 -1.95
C LEU A 36 -7.34 9.21 -2.02
N SER A 37 -8.33 8.43 -2.48
CA SER A 37 -9.73 8.86 -2.50
C SER A 37 -10.34 9.01 -1.11
N TYR A 38 -9.80 8.37 -0.08
CA TYR A 38 -10.26 8.48 1.31
C TYR A 38 -9.38 9.40 2.17
N THR A 39 -8.16 9.69 1.74
CA THR A 39 -7.23 10.60 2.45
C THR A 39 -7.27 12.04 1.92
N GLY A 40 -8.20 12.37 1.02
CA GLY A 40 -8.32 13.71 0.41
C GLY A 40 -7.10 14.10 -0.43
N SER A 41 -6.34 13.11 -0.89
CA SER A 41 -5.06 13.31 -1.59
C SER A 41 -5.19 13.12 -3.11
N LEU A 42 -6.37 12.80 -3.61
CA LEU A 42 -6.67 12.89 -5.04
C LEU A 42 -7.08 14.33 -5.38
N PRO A 43 -6.60 14.88 -6.52
CA PRO A 43 -6.92 16.25 -6.92
C PRO A 43 -8.42 16.50 -7.20
N ASN A 44 -9.24 15.45 -7.27
CA ASN A 44 -10.69 15.50 -7.48
C ASN A 44 -11.48 14.62 -6.49
N SER A 45 -10.89 14.20 -5.36
CA SER A 45 -11.68 13.49 -4.34
C SER A 45 -12.59 14.49 -3.62
N SER A 46 -13.84 14.59 -4.08
CA SER A 46 -14.94 15.18 -3.34
C SER A 46 -15.35 14.20 -2.24
N VAL A 47 -14.60 14.17 -1.14
CA VAL A 47 -15.06 13.58 0.13
C VAL A 47 -15.59 14.70 1.00
#